data_AF-A0A2D9XPX1-F1
#
_entry.id   AF-A0A2D9XPX1-F1
#
_cell.length_a   1.000
_cell.length_b   1.000
_cell.length_c   1.000
_cell.angle_alpha   90.00
_cell.angle_beta   90.00
_cell.angle_gamma   90.00
#
_symmetry.space_group_name_H-M   'P 1'
#
loop_
_entity.id
_entity.type
_entity.pdbx_description
1 polymer ?
#
loop_
_entity_poly.entity_id
_entity_poly.type
_entity_poly.pdbx_seq_one_letter_code
_entity_poly.pdbx_strand_id
1 'polypeptide(L)'
;NADKEQISLGFSQVLNSLTAIQQQMQRLQIMGGYEQILFNSTPETSTGTCFWKLNQQTPCRTIGLFGPDVGLPAPRIPASLLPSDYINGEKSYNIEYRPVEIAGANLGTEDVDAYFMLRGLTQEVCAQINAEVRNDQTIATWESDGISTNRYEVEFDQNGNILDQSYANATALLIPHEGCLERRTMNGDYRFFYILSEF
;
A
#
# COMPACT_ATOMS: atom_id res chain seq x y z
N ASN A 1 24.91 -2.49 3.64
CA ASN A 1 24.15 -1.95 4.78
C ASN A 1 24.11 -0.45 4.64
N ALA A 2 22.90 0.12 4.54
CA ALA A 2 22.69 1.55 4.65
C ALA A 2 22.91 1.97 6.11
N ASP A 3 23.46 3.15 6.34
CA ASP A 3 23.51 3.68 7.71
C ASP A 3 22.10 4.13 8.17
N LYS A 4 21.91 4.29 9.49
CA LYS A 4 20.62 4.67 10.06
C LYS A 4 20.07 5.98 9.50
N GLU A 5 20.95 6.96 9.22
CA GLU A 5 20.55 8.26 8.70
C GLU A 5 19.99 8.13 7.27
N GLN A 6 20.61 7.30 6.44
CA GLN A 6 20.13 6.99 5.09
C GLN A 6 18.80 6.22 5.10
N ILE A 7 18.57 5.36 6.10
CA ILE A 7 17.30 4.68 6.30
C ILE A 7 16.23 5.70 6.69
N SER A 8 16.49 6.56 7.69
CA SER A 8 15.55 7.61 8.13
C SER A 8 15.19 8.58 7.01
N LEU A 9 16.19 9.05 6.26
CA LEU A 9 15.97 9.95 5.12
C LEU A 9 15.17 9.26 4.02
N GLY A 10 15.52 8.00 3.70
CA GLY A 10 14.81 7.23 2.68
C GLY A 10 13.36 6.98 3.07
N PHE A 11 13.12 6.59 4.32
CA PHE A 11 11.78 6.33 4.82
C PHE A 11 10.94 7.61 4.92
N SER A 12 11.54 8.74 5.31
CA SER A 12 10.88 10.04 5.29
C SER A 12 10.38 10.44 3.89
N GLN A 13 11.13 10.10 2.84
CA GLN A 13 10.69 10.33 1.45
C GLN A 13 9.47 9.46 1.08
N VAL A 14 9.46 8.20 1.53
CA VAL A 14 8.31 7.30 1.36
C VAL A 14 7.09 7.87 2.09
N LEU A 15 7.22 8.21 3.37
CA LEU A 15 6.11 8.78 4.17
C LEU A 15 5.53 10.04 3.53
N ASN A 16 6.38 10.98 3.08
CA ASN A 16 5.92 12.18 2.39
C ASN A 16 5.10 11.85 1.13
N SER A 17 5.50 10.83 0.38
CA SER A 17 4.76 10.37 -0.80
C SER A 17 3.42 9.74 -0.43
N LEU A 18 3.38 8.95 0.65
CA LEU A 18 2.14 8.34 1.15
C LEU A 18 1.16 9.40 1.64
N THR A 19 1.61 10.41 2.39
CA THR A 19 0.76 11.53 2.81
C THR A 19 0.21 12.31 1.61
N ALA A 20 1.02 12.54 0.58
CA ALA A 20 0.53 13.17 -0.65
C ALA A 20 -0.55 12.32 -1.33
N ILE A 21 -0.35 11.00 -1.41
CA ILE A 21 -1.34 10.06 -1.94
C ILE A 21 -2.65 10.14 -1.16
N GLN A 22 -2.60 10.07 0.18
CA GLN A 22 -3.79 10.17 1.03
C GLN A 22 -4.58 11.45 0.74
N GLN A 23 -3.88 12.60 0.72
CA GLN A 23 -4.50 13.89 0.45
C GLN A 23 -5.13 13.96 -0.96
N GLN A 24 -4.46 13.39 -1.97
CA GLN A 24 -5.00 13.37 -3.32
C GLN A 24 -6.19 12.44 -3.46
N MET A 25 -6.17 11.27 -2.81
CA MET A 25 -7.32 10.36 -2.76
C MET A 25 -8.54 11.05 -2.15
N GLN A 26 -8.37 11.68 -0.98
CA GLN A 26 -9.43 12.44 -0.32
C GLN A 26 -9.96 13.56 -1.22
N ARG A 27 -9.08 14.31 -1.87
CA ARG A 27 -9.47 15.39 -2.79
C ARG A 27 -10.28 14.85 -3.98
N LEU A 28 -9.82 13.78 -4.62
CA LEU A 28 -10.51 13.19 -5.77
C LEU A 28 -11.88 12.62 -5.35
N GLN A 29 -11.97 11.95 -4.20
CA GLN A 29 -13.24 11.43 -3.70
C GLN A 29 -14.22 12.55 -3.35
N ILE A 30 -13.81 13.52 -2.52
CA ILE A 30 -14.71 14.57 -1.99
C ILE A 30 -15.04 15.62 -3.05
N MET A 31 -14.03 16.16 -3.73
CA MET A 31 -14.23 17.25 -4.69
C MET A 31 -14.52 16.73 -6.09
N GLY A 32 -13.83 15.65 -6.49
CA GLY A 32 -14.00 15.05 -7.80
C GLY A 32 -15.30 14.24 -7.90
N GLY A 33 -15.80 13.70 -6.79
CA GLY A 33 -17.00 12.85 -6.77
C GLY A 33 -16.79 11.53 -7.51
N TYR A 34 -15.57 11.00 -7.49
CA TYR A 34 -15.26 9.66 -8.00
C TYR A 34 -15.63 8.62 -6.96
N GLU A 35 -16.26 7.53 -7.41
CA GLU A 35 -16.66 6.42 -6.54
C GLU A 35 -15.46 5.55 -6.17
N GLN A 36 -14.49 5.37 -7.07
CA GLN A 36 -13.22 4.73 -6.74
C GLN A 36 -12.03 5.38 -7.45
N ILE A 37 -10.93 5.52 -6.71
CA ILE A 37 -9.65 5.97 -7.24
C ILE A 37 -8.80 4.74 -7.55
N LEU A 38 -8.46 4.53 -8.82
CA LEU A 38 -7.62 3.41 -9.24
C LEU A 38 -6.14 3.75 -9.06
N PHE A 39 -5.33 2.82 -8.57
CA PHE A 39 -3.88 3.03 -8.37
C PHE A 39 -3.08 2.90 -9.67
N ASN A 40 -3.55 3.51 -10.77
CA ASN A 40 -2.91 3.47 -12.07
C ASN A 40 -3.03 4.83 -12.79
N SER A 41 -2.72 4.87 -14.09
CA SER A 41 -2.77 6.08 -14.93
C SER A 41 -4.00 6.17 -15.83
N THR A 42 -5.05 5.36 -15.58
CA THR A 42 -6.28 5.38 -16.37
C THR A 42 -6.95 6.76 -16.29
N PRO A 43 -7.41 7.34 -17.41
CA PRO A 43 -8.12 8.61 -17.38
C PRO A 43 -9.46 8.52 -16.65
N GLU A 44 -10.04 9.67 -16.32
CA GLU A 44 -11.40 9.74 -15.80
C GLU A 44 -12.41 9.07 -16.74
N THR A 45 -13.33 8.29 -16.17
CA THR A 45 -14.48 7.73 -16.88
C THR A 45 -15.69 7.57 -15.98
N SER A 46 -16.89 7.76 -16.54
CA SER A 46 -18.17 7.49 -15.87
C SER A 46 -18.66 6.05 -16.07
N THR A 47 -17.95 5.24 -16.85
CA THR A 47 -18.34 3.86 -17.20
C THR A 47 -17.26 2.85 -16.79
N GLY A 48 -16.46 3.20 -15.79
CA GLY A 48 -15.45 2.32 -15.23
C GLY A 48 -16.07 1.18 -14.43
N THR A 49 -15.18 0.34 -13.88
CA THR A 49 -15.53 -0.71 -12.93
C THR A 49 -14.96 -0.34 -11.57
N CYS A 50 -15.81 -0.37 -10.56
CA CYS A 50 -15.35 -0.30 -9.17
C CYS A 50 -15.27 -1.68 -8.55
N PHE A 51 -14.29 -1.85 -7.68
CA PHE A 51 -13.94 -3.08 -7.01
C PHE A 51 -14.23 -2.91 -5.51
N TRP A 52 -15.42 -3.36 -5.08
CA TRP A 52 -15.90 -3.24 -3.69
C TRP A 52 -16.10 -4.62 -3.06
N LYS A 53 -15.44 -4.91 -1.95
CA LYS A 53 -15.60 -6.18 -1.20
C LYS A 53 -15.64 -7.43 -2.10
N LEU A 54 -16.82 -8.05 -2.23
CA LEU A 54 -17.11 -9.28 -2.99
C LEU A 54 -17.69 -9.04 -4.39
N ASN A 55 -17.87 -7.78 -4.81
CA ASN A 55 -18.54 -7.43 -6.06
C ASN A 55 -17.72 -6.47 -6.93
N GLN A 56 -17.92 -6.60 -8.24
CA GLN A 56 -17.59 -5.54 -9.19
C GLN A 56 -18.87 -4.76 -9.52
N GLN A 57 -18.77 -3.45 -9.62
CA GLN A 57 -19.88 -2.59 -10.04
C GLN A 57 -19.51 -1.83 -11.31
N THR A 58 -20.38 -1.90 -12.31
CA THR A 58 -20.28 -1.18 -13.58
C THR A 58 -21.69 -0.74 -14.03
N PRO A 59 -21.91 0.51 -14.46
CA PRO A 59 -20.94 1.60 -14.53
C PRO A 59 -20.61 2.18 -13.15
N CYS A 60 -19.37 2.63 -13.00
CA CYS A 60 -18.88 3.32 -11.82
C CYS A 60 -17.94 4.44 -12.26
N ARG A 61 -17.98 5.60 -11.59
CA ARG A 61 -17.14 6.75 -11.92
C ARG A 61 -15.76 6.59 -11.29
N THR A 62 -14.75 6.41 -12.13
CA THR A 62 -13.37 6.13 -11.69
C THR A 62 -12.36 7.08 -12.30
N ILE A 63 -11.20 7.18 -11.66
CA ILE A 63 -10.02 7.90 -12.16
C ILE A 63 -8.74 7.24 -11.64
N GLY A 64 -7.68 7.26 -12.45
CA GLY A 64 -6.34 6.86 -12.03
C GLY A 64 -5.65 7.91 -11.16
N LEU A 65 -5.08 7.48 -10.03
CA LEU A 65 -4.33 8.31 -9.09
C LEU A 65 -3.04 8.87 -9.68
N PHE A 66 -2.43 8.16 -10.63
CA PHE A 66 -1.12 8.49 -11.20
C PHE A 66 -1.22 9.00 -12.65
N GLY A 67 -2.36 9.58 -13.02
CA GLY A 67 -2.56 10.20 -14.33
C GLY A 67 -1.74 11.49 -14.52
N PRO A 68 -1.33 11.83 -15.75
CA PRO A 68 -0.43 12.96 -16.02
C PRO A 68 -1.02 14.35 -15.73
N ASP A 69 -2.35 14.52 -15.79
CA ASP A 69 -2.99 15.84 -15.69
C ASP A 69 -3.42 16.20 -14.26
N VAL A 70 -3.95 15.22 -13.52
CA VAL A 70 -4.55 15.43 -12.19
C VAL A 70 -4.03 14.46 -11.14
N GLY A 71 -3.13 13.55 -11.52
CA GLY A 71 -2.56 12.56 -10.63
C GLY A 71 -1.26 13.00 -9.97
N LEU A 72 -0.73 12.13 -9.13
CA LEU A 72 0.59 12.26 -8.52
C LEU A 72 1.62 11.43 -9.28
N PRO A 73 2.92 11.74 -9.19
CA PRO A 73 3.93 10.75 -9.52
C PRO A 73 3.78 9.54 -8.59
N ALA A 74 3.95 8.34 -9.12
CA ALA A 74 4.04 7.14 -8.29
C ALA A 74 5.26 7.25 -7.34
N PRO A 75 5.17 6.77 -6.08
CA PRO A 75 6.27 6.83 -5.13
C PRO A 75 7.53 6.16 -5.67
N ARG A 76 8.68 6.79 -5.44
CA ARG A 76 9.97 6.13 -5.63
C ARG A 76 10.45 5.62 -4.29
N ILE A 77 10.89 4.37 -4.27
CA ILE A 77 11.46 3.73 -3.08
C ILE A 77 12.99 3.91 -3.13
N PRO A 78 13.58 4.59 -2.13
CA PRO A 78 15.02 4.75 -2.08
C PRO A 78 15.73 3.40 -1.94
N ALA A 79 16.78 3.20 -2.73
CA ALA A 79 17.61 1.99 -2.68
C ALA A 79 18.22 1.72 -1.29
N SER A 80 18.32 2.73 -0.42
CA SER A 80 18.76 2.54 0.97
C SER A 80 17.81 1.69 1.81
N LEU A 81 16.53 1.57 1.41
CA LEU A 81 15.53 0.75 2.10
C LEU A 81 15.49 -0.69 1.59
N LEU A 82 16.07 -0.96 0.41
CA LEU A 82 15.93 -2.23 -0.30
C LEU A 82 17.27 -2.97 -0.40
N PRO A 83 17.28 -4.31 -0.27
CA PRO A 83 18.43 -5.14 -0.61
C PRO A 83 18.64 -5.15 -2.14
N SER A 84 19.85 -5.51 -2.57
CA SER A 84 20.29 -5.45 -3.98
C SER A 84 19.34 -6.13 -4.97
N ASP A 85 18.69 -7.20 -4.55
CA ASP A 85 17.87 -8.04 -5.42
C ASP A 85 16.56 -7.32 -5.81
N TYR A 86 16.05 -6.46 -4.93
CA TYR A 86 14.85 -5.66 -5.16
C TYR A 86 15.10 -4.39 -6.00
N ILE A 87 16.37 -4.02 -6.19
CA ILE A 87 16.77 -2.80 -6.93
C ILE A 87 16.64 -3.00 -8.46
N ASN A 88 16.56 -4.24 -8.94
CA ASN A 88 16.66 -4.57 -10.37
C ASN A 88 15.33 -4.95 -11.04
N GLY A 89 14.25 -4.21 -10.73
CA GLY A 89 12.95 -4.37 -11.39
C GLY A 89 12.03 -5.42 -10.78
N GLU A 90 12.36 -5.92 -9.58
CA GLU A 90 11.44 -6.71 -8.79
C GLU A 90 10.36 -5.83 -8.14
N LYS A 91 9.25 -6.48 -7.79
CA LYS A 91 8.15 -5.85 -7.05
C LYS A 91 8.66 -5.32 -5.70
N SER A 92 8.74 -4.00 -5.60
CA SER A 92 9.21 -3.31 -4.40
C SER A 92 8.06 -2.92 -3.49
N TYR A 93 6.91 -2.54 -4.06
CA TYR A 93 5.72 -2.23 -3.27
C TYR A 93 4.44 -2.54 -4.03
N ASN A 94 3.32 -2.51 -3.32
CA ASN A 94 2.00 -2.48 -3.93
C ASN A 94 1.06 -1.54 -3.20
N ILE A 95 0.01 -1.16 -3.90
CA ILE A 95 -1.14 -0.46 -3.33
C ILE A 95 -2.37 -1.29 -3.65
N GLU A 96 -3.20 -1.53 -2.66
CA GLU A 96 -4.33 -2.45 -2.76
C GLU A 96 -5.58 -1.88 -2.12
N TYR A 97 -6.75 -2.25 -2.66
CA TYR A 97 -8.00 -2.26 -1.91
C TYR A 97 -8.25 -3.67 -1.36
N ARG A 98 -8.34 -3.80 -0.05
CA ARG A 98 -8.56 -5.08 0.65
C ARG A 98 -9.10 -4.82 2.06
N PRO A 99 -9.93 -5.70 2.64
CA PRO A 99 -10.30 -5.58 4.05
C PRO A 99 -9.06 -5.74 4.94
N VAL A 100 -8.88 -4.85 5.91
CA VAL A 100 -7.79 -4.89 6.91
C VAL A 100 -8.39 -4.96 8.31
N GLU A 101 -7.95 -5.91 9.12
CA GLU A 101 -8.30 -5.97 10.54
C GLU A 101 -7.05 -5.69 11.39
N ILE A 102 -7.17 -4.76 12.35
CA ILE A 102 -6.11 -4.43 13.30
C ILE A 102 -6.42 -4.93 14.71
N ALA A 103 -5.52 -5.76 15.23
CA ALA A 103 -5.60 -6.32 16.59
C ALA A 103 -6.96 -7.00 16.91
N GLY A 104 -7.60 -7.61 15.90
CA GLY A 104 -8.90 -8.26 16.04
C GLY A 104 -10.10 -7.29 16.08
N ALA A 105 -9.87 -6.01 15.84
CA ALA A 105 -10.90 -5.04 15.50
C ALA A 105 -10.81 -4.75 13.99
N ASN A 106 -11.94 -4.76 13.29
CA ASN A 106 -11.98 -4.20 11.94
C ASN A 106 -11.58 -2.72 12.05
N LEU A 107 -10.53 -2.31 11.31
CA LEU A 107 -10.37 -0.90 11.03
C LEU A 107 -11.31 -0.56 9.88
N GLY A 108 -11.94 0.59 9.98
CA GLY A 108 -12.99 1.00 9.05
C GLY A 108 -14.34 0.32 9.29
N THR A 109 -15.18 0.42 8.28
CA THR A 109 -16.46 -0.27 8.14
C THR A 109 -16.21 -1.66 7.54
N GLU A 110 -17.25 -2.46 7.28
CA GLU A 110 -17.09 -3.77 6.60
C GLU A 110 -16.54 -3.66 5.15
N ASP A 111 -16.08 -2.48 4.71
CA ASP A 111 -15.59 -2.15 3.37
C ASP A 111 -14.08 -2.35 3.20
N VAL A 112 -13.61 -2.14 1.96
CA VAL A 112 -12.20 -2.38 1.58
C VAL A 112 -11.37 -1.13 1.83
N ASP A 113 -10.33 -1.25 2.64
CA ASP A 113 -9.40 -0.15 2.88
C ASP A 113 -8.35 -0.07 1.77
N ALA A 114 -7.92 1.15 1.49
CA ALA A 114 -6.74 1.35 0.65
C ALA A 114 -5.50 1.24 1.52
N TYR A 115 -4.56 0.37 1.17
CA TYR A 115 -3.30 0.26 1.89
C TYR A 115 -2.09 0.18 0.96
N PHE A 116 -0.97 0.68 1.46
CA PHE A 116 0.35 0.57 0.86
C PHE A 116 1.16 -0.49 1.60
N MET A 117 1.86 -1.33 0.83
CA MET A 117 2.78 -2.33 1.37
C MET A 117 4.13 -2.25 0.66
N LEU A 118 5.17 -1.87 1.41
CA LEU A 118 6.56 -1.93 0.99
C LEU A 118 7.14 -3.29 1.34
N ARG A 119 7.78 -3.94 0.37
CA ARG A 119 8.30 -5.31 0.46
C ARG A 119 9.81 -5.34 0.46
N GLY A 120 10.36 -6.52 0.76
CA GLY A 120 11.79 -6.78 0.64
C GLY A 120 12.62 -6.03 1.66
N LEU A 121 12.06 -5.62 2.80
CA LEU A 121 12.84 -4.93 3.82
C LEU A 121 13.79 -5.91 4.52
N THR A 122 14.94 -5.41 4.96
CA THR A 122 15.77 -6.16 5.90
C THR A 122 15.26 -5.97 7.33
N GLN A 123 15.61 -6.89 8.23
CA GLN A 123 15.26 -6.75 9.66
C GLN A 123 15.75 -5.42 10.24
N GLU A 124 16.96 -4.98 9.87
CA GLU A 124 17.56 -3.72 10.33
C GLU A 124 16.74 -2.50 9.88
N VAL A 125 16.39 -2.45 8.60
CA VAL A 125 15.53 -1.38 8.05
C VAL A 125 14.15 -1.42 8.71
N CYS A 126 13.58 -2.60 8.90
CA CYS A 126 12.27 -2.78 9.51
C CYS A 126 12.22 -2.27 10.96
N ALA A 127 13.22 -2.62 11.77
CA ALA A 127 13.33 -2.14 13.15
C ALA A 127 13.51 -0.61 13.22
N GLN A 128 14.29 -0.04 12.30
CA GLN A 128 14.50 1.41 12.24
C GLN A 128 13.23 2.15 11.82
N ILE A 129 12.48 1.63 10.85
CA ILE A 129 11.16 2.17 10.46
C ILE A 129 10.21 2.16 11.66
N ASN A 130 10.13 1.06 12.42
CA ASN A 130 9.28 1.01 13.61
C ASN A 130 9.71 2.01 14.69
N ALA A 131 11.02 2.22 14.86
CA ALA A 131 11.52 3.24 15.79
C ALA A 131 11.02 4.64 15.43
N GLU A 132 10.87 4.94 14.14
CA GLU A 132 10.40 6.25 13.67
C GLU A 132 8.87 6.40 13.74
N VAL A 133 8.12 5.36 13.35
CA VAL A 133 6.65 5.43 13.30
C VAL A 133 6.01 5.21 14.67
N ARG A 134 6.58 4.30 15.46
CA ARG A 134 5.97 3.80 16.70
C ARG A 134 6.78 4.11 17.96
N ASN A 135 7.97 4.70 17.80
CA ASN A 135 8.92 4.88 18.90
C ASN A 135 9.27 3.55 19.60
N ASP A 136 9.28 2.44 18.85
CA ASP A 136 9.56 1.08 19.30
C ASP A 136 10.24 0.29 18.18
N GLN A 137 11.34 -0.41 18.47
CA GLN A 137 12.06 -1.23 17.47
C GLN A 137 11.50 -2.65 17.30
N THR A 138 10.53 -3.03 18.13
CA THR A 138 9.92 -4.37 18.10
C THR A 138 9.24 -4.62 16.75
N ILE A 139 9.56 -5.74 16.12
CA ILE A 139 8.92 -6.21 14.89
C ILE A 139 7.91 -7.29 15.28
N ALA A 140 6.62 -6.95 15.17
CA ALA A 140 5.54 -7.91 15.36
C ALA A 140 5.34 -8.77 14.10
N THR A 141 4.53 -9.83 14.22
CA THR A 141 4.19 -10.69 13.08
C THR A 141 2.79 -10.40 12.55
N TRP A 142 2.60 -10.58 11.25
CA TRP A 142 1.28 -10.51 10.59
C TRP A 142 0.90 -11.83 9.93
N GLU A 143 -0.40 -12.01 9.73
CA GLU A 143 -0.98 -13.15 9.01
C GLU A 143 -1.91 -12.67 7.90
N SER A 144 -2.02 -13.45 6.83
CA SER A 144 -3.01 -13.21 5.78
C SER A 144 -4.25 -14.06 5.96
N ASP A 145 -4.57 -14.55 7.15
CA ASP A 145 -5.48 -15.68 7.28
C ASP A 145 -6.90 -15.17 7.60
N GLY A 146 -7.73 -14.96 6.57
CA GLY A 146 -9.07 -14.37 6.68
C GLY A 146 -10.01 -14.69 5.51
N ILE A 147 -11.25 -14.18 5.53
CA ILE A 147 -12.33 -14.51 4.58
C ILE A 147 -11.97 -14.15 3.13
N SER A 148 -12.24 -15.04 2.17
CA SER A 148 -12.11 -14.75 0.73
C SER A 148 -12.99 -13.54 0.37
N THR A 149 -12.36 -12.45 -0.05
CA THR A 149 -12.91 -11.18 -0.50
C THR A 149 -12.25 -10.81 -1.82
N ASN A 150 -12.78 -9.89 -2.62
CA ASN A 150 -12.00 -9.43 -3.76
C ASN A 150 -10.98 -8.37 -3.32
N ARG A 151 -9.82 -8.48 -3.95
CA ARG A 151 -8.71 -7.56 -3.85
C ARG A 151 -8.49 -6.94 -5.21
N TYR A 152 -8.32 -5.63 -5.23
CA TYR A 152 -7.72 -4.93 -6.37
C TYR A 152 -6.29 -4.55 -5.96
N GLU A 153 -5.30 -5.04 -6.71
CA GLU A 153 -3.87 -4.83 -6.43
C GLU A 153 -3.19 -4.21 -7.63
N VAL A 154 -2.32 -3.22 -7.37
CA VAL A 154 -1.34 -2.74 -8.35
C VAL A 154 0.04 -2.90 -7.76
N GLU A 155 0.90 -3.59 -8.50
CA GLU A 155 2.29 -3.90 -8.13
C GLU A 155 3.25 -2.94 -8.82
N PHE A 156 4.26 -2.49 -8.10
CA PHE A 156 5.23 -1.51 -8.61
C PHE A 156 6.67 -1.95 -8.35
N ASP A 157 7.56 -1.53 -9.25
CA ASP A 157 9.00 -1.53 -8.98
C ASP A 157 9.41 -0.35 -8.09
N GLN A 158 10.69 -0.28 -7.69
CA GLN A 158 11.20 0.82 -6.86
C GLN A 158 11.13 2.21 -7.52
N ASN A 159 10.99 2.28 -8.85
CA ASN A 159 10.95 3.54 -9.59
C ASN A 159 9.53 4.08 -9.77
N GLY A 160 8.53 3.32 -9.32
CA GLY A 160 7.11 3.64 -9.46
C GLY A 160 6.51 3.19 -10.79
N ASN A 161 7.18 2.30 -11.53
CA ASN A 161 6.60 1.70 -12.72
C ASN A 161 5.62 0.59 -12.31
N ILE A 162 4.44 0.55 -12.94
CA ILE A 162 3.47 -0.53 -12.75
C ILE A 162 4.04 -1.80 -13.39
N LEU A 163 4.16 -2.87 -12.60
CA LEU A 163 4.57 -4.20 -13.05
C LEU A 163 3.38 -5.09 -13.35
N ASP A 164 2.36 -5.05 -12.49
CA ASP A 164 1.15 -5.83 -12.62
C ASP A 164 -0.06 -5.09 -12.05
N GLN A 165 -1.24 -5.40 -12.58
CA GLN A 165 -2.52 -4.95 -12.07
C GLN A 165 -3.47 -6.14 -12.08
N SER A 166 -3.88 -6.57 -10.89
CA SER A 166 -4.67 -7.79 -10.73
C SER A 166 -5.92 -7.57 -9.88
N TYR A 167 -6.91 -8.41 -10.17
CA TYR A 167 -8.11 -8.54 -9.37
C TYR A 167 -8.31 -10.01 -9.03
N ALA A 168 -8.38 -10.34 -7.74
CA ALA A 168 -8.45 -11.72 -7.29
C ALA A 168 -9.20 -11.84 -5.97
N ASN A 169 -9.66 -13.06 -5.68
CA ASN A 169 -10.10 -13.40 -4.34
C ASN A 169 -8.88 -13.46 -3.40
N ALA A 170 -8.87 -12.64 -2.36
CA ALA A 170 -7.90 -12.61 -1.28
C ALA A 170 -8.60 -12.66 0.07
N THR A 171 -7.93 -13.22 1.05
CA THR A 171 -8.36 -13.24 2.45
C THR A 171 -8.36 -11.81 3.05
N ALA A 172 -8.96 -11.53 4.21
CA ALA A 172 -8.67 -10.26 4.91
C ALA A 172 -7.17 -10.18 5.30
N LEU A 173 -6.61 -8.97 5.38
CA LEU A 173 -5.26 -8.75 5.89
C LEU A 173 -5.32 -8.50 7.40
N LEU A 174 -4.68 -9.35 8.20
CA LEU A 174 -4.66 -9.22 9.66
C LEU A 174 -3.29 -8.70 10.12
N ILE A 175 -3.24 -7.44 10.54
CA ILE A 175 -2.00 -6.82 11.05
C ILE A 175 -2.21 -6.37 12.50
N PRO A 176 -1.24 -6.51 13.40
CA PRO A 176 -1.38 -6.05 14.78
C PRO A 176 -1.38 -4.52 14.92
N HIS A 177 -0.82 -3.81 13.93
CA HIS A 177 -0.74 -2.34 13.84
C HIS A 177 -0.14 -1.95 12.48
N GLU A 178 -0.21 -0.67 12.10
CA GLU A 178 0.61 -0.10 11.02
C GLU A 178 2.10 -0.11 11.38
N GLY A 179 2.97 -0.08 10.37
CA GLY A 179 4.41 -0.17 10.56
C GLY A 179 5.01 -1.39 9.90
N CYS A 180 6.26 -1.68 10.24
CA CYS A 180 7.01 -2.80 9.70
C CYS A 180 6.80 -4.08 10.53
N LEU A 181 6.48 -5.16 9.83
CA LEU A 181 6.06 -6.44 10.37
C LEU A 181 6.75 -7.58 9.64
N GLU A 182 6.94 -8.70 10.33
CA GLU A 182 7.43 -9.95 9.74
C GLU A 182 6.27 -10.88 9.39
N ARG A 183 6.30 -11.51 8.23
CA ARG A 183 5.27 -12.49 7.86
C ARG A 183 5.42 -13.75 8.71
N ARG A 184 4.38 -14.12 9.45
CA ARG A 184 4.45 -15.27 10.39
C ARG A 184 4.87 -16.58 9.74
N THR A 185 4.44 -16.82 8.50
CA THR A 185 4.69 -18.09 7.78
C THR A 185 6.01 -18.12 7.00
N MET A 186 6.76 -17.02 6.95
CA MET A 186 7.99 -16.90 6.17
C MET A 186 9.01 -16.02 6.89
N ASN A 187 9.92 -16.67 7.63
CA ASN A 187 11.00 -15.97 8.32
C ASN A 187 11.82 -15.12 7.35
N GLY A 188 12.11 -13.88 7.75
CA GLY A 188 12.87 -12.93 6.94
C GLY A 188 12.05 -12.13 5.91
N ASP A 189 10.74 -12.37 5.79
CA ASP A 189 9.85 -11.56 4.95
C ASP A 189 9.31 -10.35 5.75
N TYR A 190 10.09 -9.26 5.75
CA TYR A 190 9.73 -8.01 6.41
C TYR A 190 9.05 -7.04 5.45
N ARG A 191 7.93 -6.47 5.89
CA ARG A 191 7.11 -5.55 5.10
C ARG A 191 6.60 -4.40 5.93
N PHE A 192 6.56 -3.22 5.34
CA PHE A 192 5.96 -2.04 5.95
C PHE A 192 4.54 -1.83 5.42
N PHE A 193 3.59 -1.63 6.32
CA PHE A 193 2.17 -1.44 6.06
C PHE A 193 1.74 -0.04 6.48
N TYR A 194 0.96 0.61 5.61
CA TYR A 194 0.40 1.94 5.84
C TYR A 194 -0.97 2.08 5.20
N ILE A 195 -1.97 2.52 5.97
CA ILE A 195 -3.35 2.70 5.52
C ILE A 195 -3.46 4.06 4.85
N LEU A 196 -3.90 4.06 3.59
CA LEU A 196 -4.07 5.28 2.79
C LEU A 196 -5.47 5.87 2.93
N SER A 197 -6.49 5.05 3.15
CA SER A 197 -7.85 5.49 3.38
C SER A 197 -8.59 4.40 4.13
N GLU A 198 -9.23 4.80 5.22
CA GLU A 198 -10.25 4.02 5.92
C GLU A 198 -11.60 4.33 5.28
N PHE A 199 -12.41 3.32 4.98
CA PHE A 199 -13.77 3.49 4.46
C PHE A 199 -14.83 3.07 5.45
#